data_AF-A0A179DEF9-F1
#
_entry.id   AF-A0A179DEF9-F1
#
_cell.length_a   1.000
_cell.length_b   1.000
_cell.length_c   1.000
_cell.angle_alpha   90.00
_cell.angle_beta   90.00
_cell.angle_gamma   90.00
#
_symmetry.space_group_name_H-M   'P 1'
#
loop_
_entity.id
_entity.type
_entity.pdbx_description
1 polymer ?
#
loop_
_entity_poly.entity_id
_entity_poly.type
_entity_poly.pdbx_seq_one_letter_code
_entity_poly.pdbx_strand_id
1 'polypeptide(L)' 'MAYQKFRDRQKSPTKRFLLILGLIMFAVYFSIGICIIFWDKFPLLYGVDKIWKISFGLLLIVYSFFRFVRLIKNQQHD' A
#
# COMPACT_ATOMS: atom_id res chain seq x y z
N MET A 1 -29.13 26.94 -31.16
CA MET A 1 -28.08 25.91 -31.22
C MET A 1 -27.51 25.74 -29.81
N ALA A 2 -27.85 24.65 -29.12
CA ALA A 2 -27.41 24.42 -27.76
C ALA A 2 -25.93 23.98 -27.78
N TYR A 3 -25.06 24.81 -27.18
CA TYR A 3 -23.63 24.55 -27.09
C TYR A 3 -23.40 23.37 -26.14
N GLN A 4 -23.19 22.17 -26.70
CA GLN A 4 -22.78 21.00 -25.91
C GLN A 4 -21.40 21.28 -25.34
N LYS A 5 -21.36 21.61 -24.04
CA LYS A 5 -20.14 21.74 -23.26
C LYS A 5 -19.52 20.34 -23.14
N PHE A 6 -18.60 20.02 -24.06
CA PHE A 6 -17.66 18.92 -23.92
C PHE A 6 -16.75 19.24 -22.73
N ARG A 7 -17.26 18.99 -21.53
CA ARG A 7 -16.44 18.93 -20.33
C ARG A 7 -15.71 17.62 -20.48
N ASP A 8 -14.52 17.68 -21.07
CA ASP A 8 -13.59 16.57 -21.12
C ASP A 8 -13.46 16.04 -19.70
N ARG A 9 -14.20 14.96 -19.42
CA ARG A 9 -14.01 14.10 -18.27
C ARG A 9 -12.71 13.36 -18.56
N GLN A 10 -11.59 14.10 -18.60
CA GLN A 10 -10.27 13.52 -18.51
C GLN A 10 -10.27 12.83 -17.15
N LYS A 11 -10.64 11.54 -17.16
CA LYS A 11 -10.48 10.66 -16.02
C LYS A 11 -9.01 10.80 -15.66
N SER A 12 -8.78 11.54 -14.59
CA SER A 12 -7.48 12.06 -14.19
C SER A 12 -6.39 11.00 -14.47
N PRO A 13 -5.41 11.27 -15.35
CA PRO A 13 -4.25 10.40 -15.54
C PRO A 13 -3.59 10.06 -14.20
N THR A 14 -3.67 11.01 -13.26
CA THR A 14 -3.23 10.91 -11.87
C THR A 14 -3.96 9.82 -11.08
N LYS A 15 -5.24 9.52 -11.35
CA LYS A 15 -5.97 8.41 -10.70
C LYS A 15 -5.29 7.07 -10.98
N ARG A 16 -4.82 6.84 -12.21
CA ARG A 16 -4.11 5.59 -12.57
C ARG A 16 -2.69 5.57 -12.00
N PHE A 17 -2.03 6.73 -11.98
CA PHE A 17 -0.68 6.86 -11.42
C PHE A 17 -0.66 6.60 -9.90
N LEU A 18 -1.65 7.11 -9.15
CA LEU A 18 -1.81 6.86 -7.72
C LEU A 18 -2.00 5.37 -7.38
N LEU A 19 -2.68 4.63 -8.24
CA LEU A 19 -2.84 3.18 -8.08
C LEU A 19 -1.51 2.43 -8.25
N ILE A 20 -0.73 2.78 -9.27
CA ILE A 20 0.58 2.17 -9.52
C ILE A 20 1.56 2.54 -8.40
N LEU A 21 1.58 3.80 -7.96
CA LEU A 21 2.39 4.26 -6.84
C LEU A 21 2.01 3.53 -5.54
N GLY A 22 0.73 3.35 -5.27
CA GLY A 22 0.26 2.58 -4.12
C GLY A 22 0.64 1.10 -4.19
N LEU A 23 0.63 0.49 -5.38
CA LEU A 23 1.07 -0.90 -5.59
C LEU A 23 2.59 -1.05 -5.38
N ILE A 24 3.38 -0.08 -5.86
CA ILE A 24 4.83 -0.04 -5.64
C ILE A 24 5.13 0.14 -4.15
N MET A 25 4.46 1.09 -3.47
CA MET A 25 4.63 1.27 -2.02
C MET A 25 4.24 0.00 -1.26
N PHE A 26 3.16 -0.66 -1.65
CA PHE A 26 2.78 -1.96 -1.11
C PHE A 26 3.90 -2.99 -1.28
N ALA A 27 4.44 -3.15 -2.49
CA ALA A 27 5.53 -4.09 -2.77
C ALA A 27 6.78 -3.78 -1.94
N VAL A 28 7.12 -2.51 -1.74
CA VAL A 28 8.24 -2.09 -0.87
C VAL A 28 7.99 -2.47 0.59
N TYR A 29 6.82 -2.13 1.16
CA TYR A 29 6.50 -2.51 2.54
C TYR A 29 6.41 -4.02 2.73
N PHE A 30 5.90 -4.74 1.73
CA PHE A 30 5.87 -6.21 1.72
C PHE A 30 7.28 -6.81 1.72
N SER A 31 8.16 -6.29 0.88
CA SER A 31 9.57 -6.69 0.83
C SER A 31 10.27 -6.42 2.15
N ILE A 32 10.02 -5.26 2.78
CA ILE A 32 10.56 -4.92 4.11
C ILE A 32 10.06 -5.89 5.18
N GLY A 33 8.75 -6.21 5.19
CA GLY A 33 8.18 -7.19 6.13
C GLY A 33 8.79 -8.59 5.98
N ILE A 34 8.97 -9.06 4.74
CA ILE A 34 9.66 -10.33 4.45
C ILE A 34 11.12 -10.25 4.89
N CYS A 35 11.83 -9.16 4.57
CA CYS A 35 13.20 -8.96 5.01
C CYS A 35 13.30 -9.03 6.54
N ILE A 36 12.38 -8.41 7.30
CA ILE A 36 12.36 -8.50 8.77
C ILE A 36 12.16 -9.93 9.26
N ILE A 37 11.33 -10.73 8.59
CA ILE A 37 11.11 -12.15 8.92
C ILE A 37 12.34 -13.00 8.58
N PHE A 38 12.97 -12.76 7.44
CA PHE A 38 14.12 -13.53 6.95
C PHE A 38 15.42 -13.19 7.70
N TRP A 39 15.53 -11.97 8.21
CA TRP A 39 16.72 -11.49 8.90
C TRP A 39 16.69 -11.90 10.38
N ASP A 40 17.05 -13.16 10.63
CA ASP A 40 17.01 -13.79 11.96
C ASP A 40 17.80 -12.99 13.02
N LYS A 41 18.89 -12.33 12.60
CA LYS A 41 19.81 -11.54 13.44
C LYS A 41 19.52 -10.04 13.52
N PHE A 42 18.28 -9.58 13.40
CA PHE A 42 17.99 -8.16 13.64
C PHE A 42 18.23 -7.79 15.12
N PRO A 43 19.15 -6.85 15.44
CA PRO A 43 19.54 -6.53 16.83
C PRO A 43 18.43 -5.89 17.67
N LEU A 44 17.34 -5.44 17.04
CA LEU A 44 16.18 -4.84 17.72
C LEU A 44 15.27 -5.86 18.43
N LEU A 45 15.41 -7.17 18.20
CA LEU A 45 14.62 -8.22 18.87
C LEU A 45 15.51 -9.34 19.45
N TYR A 46 16.63 -8.97 20.09
CA TYR A 46 17.57 -9.92 20.69
C TYR A 46 17.03 -10.65 21.96
N GLY A 47 15.75 -10.47 22.31
CA GLY A 47 15.12 -11.14 23.46
C GLY A 47 13.62 -11.33 23.32
N VAL A 48 13.07 -11.13 22.12
CA VAL A 48 11.62 -11.23 21.86
C VAL A 48 11.36 -12.52 21.10
N ASP A 49 10.36 -13.28 21.54
CA ASP A 49 9.98 -14.55 20.96
C ASP A 49 9.80 -14.44 19.43
N LYS A 50 10.30 -15.44 18.68
CA LYS A 50 10.26 -15.41 17.20
C LYS A 50 8.83 -15.21 16.67
N ILE A 51 7.84 -15.70 17.41
CA ILE A 51 6.42 -15.54 17.09
C ILE A 51 6.00 -14.06 17.03
N TRP A 52 6.43 -13.23 17.98
CA TRP A 52 6.11 -11.80 18.01
C TRP A 52 6.78 -11.02 16.87
N LYS A 53 7.97 -11.45 16.49
CA LYS A 53 8.75 -10.89 15.38
C LYS A 53 8.03 -11.11 14.05
N ILE A 54 7.53 -12.33 13.83
CA ILE A 54 6.77 -12.72 12.64
C ILE A 54 5.41 -12.01 12.61
N SER A 55 4.69 -11.97 13.73
CA SER A 55 3.38 -11.31 13.78
C SER A 55 3.48 -9.80 13.59
N PHE A 56 4.56 -9.15 14.05
CA PHE A 56 4.81 -7.74 13.77
C PHE A 56 5.06 -7.47 12.27
N GLY A 57 5.89 -8.29 11.62
CA GLY A 57 6.10 -8.22 10.17
C GLY A 57 4.80 -8.46 9.37
N LEU A 58 4.01 -9.46 9.80
CA LEU A 58 2.72 -9.78 9.19
C LEU A 58 1.71 -8.64 9.37
N LEU A 59 1.64 -8.03 10.56
CA LEU A 59 0.80 -6.85 10.82
C LEU A 59 1.16 -5.69 9.90
N LEU A 60 2.45 -5.44 9.68
CA LEU A 60 2.95 -4.40 8.76
C LEU A 60 2.48 -4.65 7.32
N ILE A 61 2.50 -5.91 6.88
CA ILE A 61 2.03 -6.33 5.57
C ILE A 61 0.50 -6.13 5.44
N VAL A 62 -0.27 -6.63 6.42
CA VAL A 62 -1.74 -6.54 6.42
C VAL A 62 -2.20 -5.08 6.49
N TYR A 63 -1.54 -4.26 7.30
CA TYR A 63 -1.82 -2.82 7.40
C TYR A 63 -1.55 -2.08 6.08
N SER A 64 -0.46 -2.43 5.40
CA SER A 64 -0.13 -1.88 4.08
C SER A 64 -1.24 -2.17 3.05
N PHE A 65 -1.79 -3.40 3.08
CA PHE A 65 -2.94 -3.78 2.25
C PHE A 65 -4.19 -2.95 2.55
N PHE A 66 -4.54 -2.84 3.84
CA PHE A 66 -5.71 -2.08 4.27
C PHE A 66 -5.61 -0.60 3.84
N ARG A 67 -4.40 -0.03 3.92
CA ARG A 67 -4.12 1.35 3.48
C ARG A 67 -4.28 1.52 1.97
N PHE A 68 -3.83 0.55 1.18
CA PHE A 68 -3.99 0.56 -0.28
C PHE A 68 -5.46 0.43 -0.71
N VAL A 69 -6.21 -0.50 -0.12
CA VAL A 69 -7.65 -0.66 -0.38
C VAL A 69 -8.42 0.61 -0.04
N ARG A 70 -8.07 1.29 1.06
CA ARG A 70 -8.66 2.59 1.42
C ARG A 70 -8.35 3.68 0.40
N LEU A 71 -7.12 3.74 -0.12
CA LEU A 71 -6.73 4.69 -1.17
C LEU A 71 -7.58 4.50 -2.44
N ILE A 72 -7.79 3.25 -2.86
CA ILE A 72 -8.62 2.91 -4.03
C ILE A 72 -10.08 3.34 -3.84
N LYS A 73 -10.65 3.04 -2.67
CA LYS A 73 -12.07 3.24 -2.38
C LYS A 73 -12.44 4.74 -2.29
N ASN A 74 -11.55 5.59 -1.77
CA ASN A 74 -11.76 7.05 -1.77
C ASN A 74 -11.74 7.68 -3.16
N GLN A 75 -11.20 7.00 -4.18
CA GLN A 75 -11.10 7.54 -5.55
C GLN A 75 -12.28 7.17 -6.44
N GLN A 76 -13.15 6.25 -6.01
CA GLN A 76 -14.33 5.79 -6.77
C GLN A 76 -15.56 6.69 -6.58
N HIS A 77 -15.54 7.62 -5.62
CA HIS A 77 -16.69 8.46 -5.27
C HIS A 77 -16.73 9.81 -6.03
N ASP A 78 -15.83 10.02 -7.01
CA ASP A 78 -15.79 11.18 -7.95
C ASP A 78 -15.87 10.74 -9.41
#